data_AF-A0A5N6DDT0-F1
#
_entry.id   AF-A0A5N6DDT0-F1
#
_cell.length_a   1.000
_cell.length_b   1.000
_cell.length_c   1.000
_cell.angle_alpha   90.00
_cell.angle_beta   90.00
_cell.angle_gamma   90.00
#
_symmetry.space_group_name_H-M   'P 1'
#
loop_
_entity.id
_entity.type
_entity.pdbx_description
1 polymer ?
#
loop_
_entity_poly.entity_id
_entity_poly.type
_entity_poly.pdbx_seq_one_letter_code
_entity_poly.pdbx_strand_id
1 'polypeptide(L)'
;MSNIHYGRNRRLRPKSIWLVVLACLSIGWLFNMASSYPSAIESDDARQVQPTVGKVTMIYGNNSVYESALDTHKEHCRRLRYPLFVLRKPILDGVWNKYAILLSVLLQELEKPVDRRLQWLLWFDSDTVLMNANMPLETFLPPAHLPDVHMLLTKDWNGMNNGVFFIRVHKWSVELLTAATAYPVVNPDVELYWPDQSALNILFEENSYFAKSVVYCPLRWFNAYMRSPDGMALNPDSPPHLQVHPGDLLVHFPGTGQDHLGQTLGPYIAIAEEHRAEWEPPLESTNYIEETESFWKKQAPVVS
;
A
#
# COMPACT_ATOMS: atom_id res chain seq x y z
N MET A 1 31.64 -88.40 -13.18
CA MET A 1 32.18 -87.52 -14.23
C MET A 1 31.54 -86.14 -14.09
N SER A 2 32.29 -85.11 -14.46
CA SER A 2 32.30 -83.72 -13.98
C SER A 2 31.04 -82.86 -14.20
N ASN A 3 30.79 -82.00 -13.20
CA ASN A 3 30.11 -80.70 -13.32
C ASN A 3 30.84 -79.77 -14.30
N ILE A 4 30.11 -79.08 -15.19
CA ILE A 4 30.45 -77.70 -15.61
C ILE A 4 29.14 -76.93 -15.84
N HIS A 5 28.87 -75.96 -14.97
CA HIS A 5 27.87 -74.90 -15.20
C HIS A 5 28.50 -73.80 -16.07
N TYR A 6 27.88 -73.49 -17.21
CA TYR A 6 28.16 -72.27 -17.96
C TYR A 6 27.09 -71.21 -17.66
N GLY A 7 27.54 -70.08 -17.12
CA GLY A 7 26.71 -68.94 -16.74
C GLY A 7 25.97 -68.32 -17.92
N ARG A 8 24.67 -68.07 -17.74
CA ARG A 8 23.81 -67.43 -18.74
C ARG A 8 23.98 -65.91 -18.64
N ASN A 9 24.71 -65.34 -19.59
CA ASN A 9 24.78 -63.89 -19.83
C ASN A 9 23.37 -63.32 -20.02
N ARG A 10 22.86 -62.57 -19.04
CA ARG A 10 21.64 -61.76 -19.18
C ARG A 10 21.96 -60.55 -20.06
N ARG A 11 21.76 -60.68 -21.38
CA ARG A 11 21.66 -59.50 -22.27
C ARG A 11 20.46 -58.66 -21.83
N LEU A 12 20.74 -57.47 -21.31
CA LEU A 12 19.72 -56.46 -21.00
C LEU A 12 18.94 -56.15 -22.28
N ARG A 13 17.62 -56.28 -22.21
CA ARG A 13 16.73 -55.96 -23.35
C ARG A 13 16.82 -54.46 -23.67
N PRO A 14 16.73 -54.04 -24.94
CA PRO A 14 16.90 -52.65 -25.35
C PRO A 14 15.92 -51.68 -24.65
N LYS A 15 14.72 -52.15 -24.27
CA LYS A 15 13.74 -51.36 -23.49
C LYS A 15 14.26 -50.96 -22.09
N SER A 16 15.08 -51.80 -21.46
CA SER A 16 15.69 -51.53 -20.15
C SER A 16 16.81 -50.50 -20.22
N ILE A 17 17.51 -50.41 -21.36
CA ILE A 17 18.57 -49.40 -21.58
C ILE A 17 17.93 -48.01 -21.72
N TRP A 18 16.84 -47.90 -22.47
CA TRP A 18 16.09 -46.65 -22.61
C TRP A 18 15.51 -46.13 -21.29
N LEU A 19 15.02 -47.03 -20.43
CA LEU A 19 14.54 -46.66 -19.08
C LEU A 19 15.66 -46.16 -18.17
N VAL A 20 16.85 -46.75 -18.24
CA VAL A 20 18.02 -46.30 -17.47
C VAL A 20 18.53 -44.95 -17.98
N VAL A 21 18.56 -44.75 -19.29
CA VAL A 21 18.94 -43.45 -19.89
C VAL A 21 17.95 -42.34 -19.49
N LEU A 22 16.64 -42.61 -19.54
CA LEU A 22 15.62 -41.66 -19.08
C LEU A 22 15.75 -41.35 -17.58
N ALA A 23 16.03 -42.36 -16.74
CA ALA A 23 16.27 -42.15 -15.31
C ALA A 23 17.52 -41.28 -15.08
N CYS A 24 18.64 -41.54 -15.77
CA CYS A 24 19.85 -40.73 -15.66
C CYS A 24 19.64 -39.27 -16.13
N LEU A 25 18.86 -39.07 -17.19
CA LEU A 25 18.50 -37.73 -17.68
C LEU A 25 17.60 -36.99 -16.68
N SER A 26 16.65 -37.68 -16.04
CA SER A 26 15.81 -37.09 -14.99
C SER A 26 16.60 -36.73 -13.72
N ILE A 27 17.59 -37.54 -13.34
CA ILE A 27 18.48 -37.25 -12.20
C ILE A 27 19.39 -36.06 -12.54
N GLY A 28 19.95 -36.01 -13.75
CA GLY A 28 20.74 -34.87 -14.21
C GLY A 28 19.93 -33.57 -14.25
N TRP A 29 18.65 -33.64 -14.67
CA TRP A 29 17.74 -32.50 -14.65
C TRP A 29 17.37 -32.06 -13.23
N LEU A 30 17.15 -33.00 -12.30
CA LEU A 30 16.92 -32.71 -10.89
C LEU A 30 18.14 -32.10 -10.19
N PHE A 31 19.36 -32.57 -10.52
CA PHE A 31 20.60 -31.95 -10.02
C PHE A 31 20.80 -30.54 -10.60
N ASN A 32 20.45 -30.32 -11.88
CA ASN A 32 20.54 -29.00 -12.49
C ASN A 32 19.49 -28.01 -11.91
N MET A 33 18.29 -28.50 -11.56
CA MET A 33 17.32 -27.73 -10.79
C MET A 33 17.82 -27.41 -9.38
N ALA A 34 18.47 -28.37 -8.70
CA ALA A 34 19.05 -28.14 -7.37
C ALA A 34 20.22 -27.14 -7.40
N SER A 35 21.03 -27.12 -8.47
CA SER A 35 22.09 -26.12 -8.66
C SER A 35 21.59 -24.76 -9.18
N SER A 36 20.33 -24.68 -9.63
CA SER A 36 19.68 -23.43 -10.04
C SER A 36 19.02 -22.69 -8.88
N TYR A 37 19.03 -23.25 -7.67
CA TYR A 37 18.77 -22.48 -6.45
C TYR A 37 20.07 -21.77 -6.07
N PRO A 38 20.09 -20.43 -5.98
CA PRO A 38 21.22 -19.75 -5.37
C PRO A 38 21.31 -20.27 -3.94
N SER A 39 22.38 -21.02 -3.65
CA SER A 39 22.84 -21.20 -2.28
C SER A 39 22.96 -19.79 -1.70
N ALA A 40 22.18 -19.51 -0.66
CA ALA A 40 22.25 -18.27 0.10
C ALA A 40 23.67 -18.14 0.62
N ILE A 41 24.50 -17.42 -0.14
CA ILE A 41 25.68 -16.78 0.39
C ILE A 41 25.09 -15.79 1.39
N GLU A 42 25.19 -16.11 2.68
CA GLU A 42 25.14 -15.12 3.74
C GLU A 42 26.29 -14.14 3.47
N SER A 43 26.03 -13.21 2.56
CA SER A 43 26.73 -11.93 2.60
C SER A 43 26.21 -11.24 3.84
N ASP A 44 27.15 -10.89 4.71
CA ASP A 44 27.02 -10.03 5.89
C ASP A 44 26.64 -8.60 5.46
N ASP A 45 25.58 -8.48 4.67
CA ASP A 45 25.04 -7.24 4.13
C ASP A 45 24.12 -6.71 5.22
N ALA A 46 24.63 -5.70 5.93
CA ALA A 46 23.98 -4.96 7.01
C ALA A 46 22.45 -5.06 6.93
N ARG A 47 21.81 -5.77 7.89
CA ARG A 47 20.34 -5.98 7.99
C ARG A 47 19.60 -4.83 7.33
N GLN A 48 19.24 -4.98 6.05
CA GLN A 48 18.52 -3.95 5.34
C GLN A 48 17.22 -3.77 6.10
N VAL A 49 17.08 -2.62 6.78
CA VAL A 49 15.89 -2.31 7.56
C VAL A 49 14.73 -2.37 6.59
N GLN A 50 13.91 -3.41 6.73
CA GLN A 50 12.74 -3.62 5.89
C GLN A 50 11.81 -2.42 6.09
N PRO A 51 11.24 -1.85 5.01
CA PRO A 51 10.32 -0.74 5.12
C PRO A 51 9.09 -1.16 5.93
N THR A 52 8.64 -0.29 6.83
CA THR A 52 7.44 -0.57 7.65
C THR A 52 6.17 -0.42 6.83
N VAL A 53 6.19 0.49 5.85
CA VAL A 53 5.03 0.90 5.06
C VAL A 53 5.24 0.59 3.58
N GLY A 54 4.21 0.09 2.90
CA GLY A 54 4.14 0.08 1.44
C GLY A 54 3.08 1.04 0.93
N LYS A 55 3.30 1.66 -0.22
CA LYS A 55 2.28 2.50 -0.87
C LYS A 55 1.50 1.72 -1.91
N VAL A 56 0.20 1.94 -1.98
CA VAL A 56 -0.71 1.25 -2.91
C VAL A 56 -1.60 2.27 -3.61
N THR A 57 -1.74 2.14 -4.92
CA THR A 57 -2.64 2.97 -5.73
C THR A 57 -3.13 2.20 -6.97
N MET A 58 -4.03 2.82 -7.75
CA MET A 58 -4.47 2.32 -9.05
C MET A 58 -4.49 3.46 -10.06
N ILE A 59 -3.88 3.23 -11.23
CA ILE A 59 -3.85 4.22 -12.32
C ILE A 59 -3.96 3.45 -13.63
N TYR A 60 -4.91 3.85 -14.47
CA TYR A 60 -5.24 3.17 -15.72
C TYR A 60 -4.99 4.04 -16.94
N GLY A 61 -4.74 3.38 -18.06
CA GLY A 61 -4.57 4.05 -19.35
C GLY A 61 -3.33 4.92 -19.38
N ASN A 62 -3.35 5.94 -20.24
CA ASN A 62 -2.23 6.85 -20.46
C ASN A 62 -2.64 8.29 -20.10
N ASN A 63 -3.11 8.50 -18.87
CA ASN A 63 -3.42 9.83 -18.36
C ASN A 63 -2.13 10.48 -17.83
N SER A 64 -1.57 11.41 -18.60
CA SER A 64 -0.29 12.04 -18.28
C SER A 64 -0.29 12.77 -16.94
N VAL A 65 -1.42 13.38 -16.54
CA VAL A 65 -1.52 14.10 -15.26
C VAL A 65 -1.42 13.14 -14.09
N TYR A 66 -2.11 11.99 -14.17
CA TYR A 66 -2.01 10.95 -13.13
C TYR A 66 -0.62 10.29 -13.11
N GLU A 67 0.04 10.11 -14.24
CA GLU A 67 1.43 9.63 -14.24
C GLU A 67 2.40 10.65 -13.61
N SER A 68 2.27 11.94 -13.92
CA SER A 68 3.08 12.98 -13.29
C SER A 68 2.81 13.07 -11.77
N ALA A 69 1.55 12.99 -11.36
CA ALA A 69 1.21 12.90 -9.94
C ALA A 69 1.83 11.65 -9.28
N LEU A 70 1.76 10.49 -9.94
CA LEU A 70 2.41 9.26 -9.47
C LEU A 70 3.93 9.40 -9.37
N ASP A 71 4.58 10.16 -10.26
CA ASP A 71 6.02 10.39 -10.23
C ASP A 71 6.46 11.11 -8.95
N THR A 72 5.64 12.03 -8.42
CA THR A 72 5.89 12.65 -7.10
C THR A 72 5.90 11.60 -5.97
N HIS A 73 5.00 10.62 -6.02
CA HIS A 73 4.98 9.51 -5.05
C HIS A 73 6.14 8.54 -5.26
N LYS A 74 6.53 8.25 -6.50
CA LYS A 74 7.70 7.41 -6.83
C LYS A 74 8.97 8.03 -6.27
N GLU A 75 9.13 9.34 -6.36
CA GLU A 75 10.31 10.03 -5.84
C GLU A 75 10.41 9.86 -4.31
N HIS A 76 9.33 10.07 -3.57
CA HIS A 76 9.30 9.80 -2.14
C HIS A 76 9.56 8.32 -1.80
N CYS A 77 8.97 7.39 -2.55
CA CYS A 77 9.26 5.97 -2.39
C CYS A 77 10.74 5.64 -2.63
N ARG A 78 11.37 6.28 -3.63
CA ARG A 78 12.80 6.13 -3.92
C ARG A 78 13.67 6.68 -2.79
N ARG A 79 13.36 7.88 -2.29
CA ARG A 79 14.11 8.53 -1.19
C ARG A 79 14.07 7.73 0.10
N LEU A 80 12.87 7.28 0.47
CA LEU A 80 12.62 6.64 1.77
C LEU A 80 12.49 5.11 1.70
N ARG A 81 12.76 4.53 0.52
CA ARG A 81 12.79 3.08 0.24
C ARG A 81 11.47 2.36 0.51
N TYR A 82 10.34 3.01 0.24
CA TYR A 82 9.03 2.38 0.30
C TYR A 82 8.74 1.60 -0.99
N PRO A 83 8.23 0.36 -0.91
CA PRO A 83 7.68 -0.31 -2.08
C PRO A 83 6.39 0.39 -2.53
N LEU A 84 6.18 0.41 -3.84
CA LEU A 84 5.00 1.00 -4.47
C LEU A 84 4.30 -0.05 -5.34
N PHE A 85 3.03 -0.31 -5.03
CA PHE A 85 2.17 -1.23 -5.75
C PHE A 85 1.14 -0.43 -6.56
N VAL A 86 1.16 -0.57 -7.87
CA VAL A 86 0.25 0.15 -8.78
C VAL A 86 -0.59 -0.84 -9.56
N LEU A 87 -1.90 -0.83 -9.37
CA LEU A 87 -2.81 -1.57 -10.23
C LEU A 87 -2.96 -0.82 -11.56
N ARG A 88 -2.47 -1.43 -12.65
CA ARG A 88 -2.43 -0.84 -14.00
C ARG A 88 -3.57 -1.26 -14.93
N LYS A 89 -4.35 -2.25 -14.52
CA LYS A 89 -5.50 -2.76 -15.29
C LYS A 89 -6.69 -2.95 -14.34
N PRO A 90 -7.89 -2.51 -14.72
CA PRO A 90 -9.08 -2.74 -13.90
C PRO A 90 -9.41 -4.24 -13.87
N ILE A 91 -9.86 -4.70 -12.70
CA ILE A 91 -10.29 -6.08 -12.42
C ILE A 91 -11.78 -6.08 -12.06
N LEU A 92 -12.18 -5.16 -11.18
CA LEU A 92 -13.57 -4.90 -10.80
C LEU A 92 -14.07 -3.63 -11.48
N ASP A 93 -15.33 -3.26 -11.23
CA ASP A 93 -15.89 -2.01 -11.71
C ASP A 93 -15.46 -0.83 -10.84
N GLY A 94 -14.99 0.24 -11.49
CA GLY A 94 -14.74 1.54 -10.88
C GLY A 94 -13.90 1.49 -9.60
N VAL A 95 -14.42 2.14 -8.55
CA VAL A 95 -13.73 2.37 -7.26
C VAL A 95 -13.40 1.08 -6.50
N TRP A 96 -14.11 -0.03 -6.75
CA TRP A 96 -13.91 -1.29 -6.02
C TRP A 96 -12.53 -1.92 -6.28
N ASN A 97 -11.86 -1.52 -7.36
CA ASN A 97 -10.48 -1.90 -7.63
C ASN A 97 -9.50 -1.47 -6.52
N LYS A 98 -9.81 -0.40 -5.77
CA LYS A 98 -9.09 0.05 -4.57
C LYS A 98 -8.94 -1.11 -3.59
N TYR A 99 -10.04 -1.79 -3.28
CA TYR A 99 -10.04 -2.91 -2.34
C TYR A 99 -9.43 -4.17 -2.94
N ALA A 100 -9.61 -4.41 -4.25
CA ALA A 100 -9.00 -5.56 -4.92
C ALA A 100 -7.45 -5.54 -4.83
N ILE A 101 -6.81 -4.41 -5.14
CA ILE A 101 -5.34 -4.31 -5.06
C ILE A 101 -4.86 -4.33 -3.62
N LEU A 102 -5.55 -3.67 -2.69
CA LEU A 102 -5.21 -3.72 -1.27
C LEU A 102 -5.30 -5.14 -0.72
N LEU A 103 -6.37 -5.89 -1.02
CA LEU A 103 -6.51 -7.30 -0.63
C LEU A 103 -5.38 -8.15 -1.21
N SER A 104 -5.04 -7.95 -2.49
CA SER A 104 -3.92 -8.68 -3.12
C SER A 104 -2.61 -8.45 -2.37
N VAL A 105 -2.27 -7.20 -2.03
CA VAL A 105 -1.03 -6.88 -1.30
C VAL A 105 -1.09 -7.40 0.13
N LEU A 106 -2.21 -7.20 0.84
CA LEU A 106 -2.40 -7.68 2.22
C LEU A 106 -2.18 -9.19 2.33
N LEU A 107 -2.77 -9.98 1.42
CA LEU A 107 -2.62 -11.44 1.43
C LEU A 107 -1.16 -11.86 1.19
N GLN A 108 -0.49 -11.25 0.21
CA GLN A 108 0.94 -11.51 -0.06
C GLN A 108 1.85 -11.15 1.12
N GLU A 109 1.58 -10.04 1.83
CA GLU A 109 2.34 -9.66 3.01
C GLU A 109 2.03 -10.55 4.22
N LEU A 110 0.78 -11.00 4.38
CA LEU A 110 0.39 -11.90 5.48
C LEU A 110 0.99 -13.30 5.35
N GLU A 111 1.31 -13.76 4.14
CA GLU A 111 2.01 -15.04 3.90
C GLU A 111 3.50 -15.00 4.29
N LYS A 112 4.11 -13.81 4.34
CA LYS A 112 5.51 -13.64 4.73
C LYS A 112 5.69 -13.79 6.25
N PRO A 113 6.89 -14.20 6.71
CA PRO A 113 7.27 -14.11 8.11
C PRO A 113 7.09 -12.69 8.67
N VAL A 114 6.71 -12.59 9.96
CA VAL A 114 6.38 -11.30 10.62
C VAL A 114 7.53 -10.29 10.54
N ASP A 115 8.78 -10.75 10.60
CA ASP A 115 10.00 -9.96 10.53
C ASP A 115 10.38 -9.50 9.10
N ARG A 116 9.67 -10.00 8.07
CA ARG A 116 9.94 -9.72 6.65
C ARG A 116 8.79 -9.07 5.91
N ARG A 117 7.63 -8.94 6.55
CA ARG A 117 6.44 -8.34 5.93
C ARG A 117 6.32 -6.86 6.25
N LEU A 118 5.66 -6.14 5.36
CA LEU A 118 5.18 -4.79 5.67
C LEU A 118 4.23 -4.82 6.88
N GLN A 119 4.24 -3.76 7.66
CA GLN A 119 3.32 -3.61 8.79
C GLN A 119 2.08 -2.81 8.41
N TRP A 120 2.22 -1.87 7.48
CA TRP A 120 1.15 -0.97 7.04
C TRP A 120 1.18 -0.77 5.53
N LEU A 121 0.02 -0.49 4.97
CA LEU A 121 -0.15 -0.01 3.62
C LEU A 121 -0.75 1.40 3.68
N LEU A 122 -0.19 2.31 2.89
CA LEU A 122 -0.79 3.61 2.59
C LEU A 122 -1.50 3.50 1.24
N TRP A 123 -2.82 3.59 1.26
CA TRP A 123 -3.59 3.85 0.05
C TRP A 123 -3.55 5.33 -0.29
N PHE A 124 -3.40 5.68 -1.57
CA PHE A 124 -3.61 7.03 -2.07
C PHE A 124 -4.32 7.02 -3.43
N ASP A 125 -5.33 7.87 -3.59
CA ASP A 125 -6.03 8.09 -4.85
C ASP A 125 -5.11 8.79 -5.88
N SER A 126 -5.41 8.57 -7.17
CA SER A 126 -4.57 9.04 -8.28
C SER A 126 -4.55 10.57 -8.44
N ASP A 127 -5.53 11.25 -7.86
CA ASP A 127 -5.66 12.71 -7.79
C ASP A 127 -5.02 13.26 -6.50
N THR A 128 -3.85 12.73 -6.13
CA THR A 128 -3.03 13.25 -5.03
C THR A 128 -1.63 13.59 -5.52
N VAL A 129 -1.08 14.69 -5.03
CA VAL A 129 0.29 15.13 -5.32
C VAL A 129 1.08 15.11 -4.02
N LEU A 130 2.22 14.41 -4.01
CA LEU A 130 3.08 14.36 -2.85
C LEU A 130 3.96 15.61 -2.78
N MET A 131 3.87 16.34 -1.68
CA MET A 131 4.46 17.67 -1.54
C MET A 131 5.77 17.68 -0.75
N ASN A 132 5.90 16.80 0.26
CA ASN A 132 7.13 16.67 1.05
C ASN A 132 7.75 15.27 0.86
N ALA A 133 8.71 15.15 -0.07
CA ALA A 133 9.39 13.88 -0.33
C ALA A 133 10.36 13.42 0.78
N ASN A 134 10.56 14.23 1.82
CA ASN A 134 11.40 13.91 2.98
C ASN A 134 10.61 13.44 4.20
N MET A 135 9.27 13.41 4.14
CA MET A 135 8.38 13.05 5.26
C MET A 135 8.24 11.52 5.43
N PRO A 136 8.77 10.89 6.50
CA PRO A 136 8.55 9.47 6.74
C PRO A 136 7.08 9.17 7.03
N LEU A 137 6.54 8.10 6.43
CA LEU A 137 5.16 7.67 6.66
C LEU A 137 4.93 7.16 8.09
N GLU A 138 5.97 6.62 8.72
CA GLU A 138 5.96 6.16 10.11
C GLU A 138 5.61 7.28 11.10
N THR A 139 5.83 8.55 10.71
CA THR A 139 5.48 9.74 11.50
C THR A 139 4.03 9.71 11.98
N PHE A 140 3.12 9.20 11.15
CA PHE A 140 1.69 9.21 11.41
C PHE A 140 1.17 7.92 12.04
N LEU A 141 2.00 6.88 12.16
CA LEU A 141 1.55 5.56 12.61
C LEU A 141 1.35 5.53 14.13
N PRO A 142 0.43 4.67 14.62
CA PRO A 142 0.26 4.49 16.05
C PRO A 142 1.52 3.85 16.67
N PRO A 143 1.86 4.21 17.92
CA PRO A 143 2.93 3.56 18.66
C PRO A 143 2.60 2.08 18.94
N ALA A 144 3.63 1.27 19.14
CA ALA A 144 3.49 -0.20 19.30
C ALA A 144 2.56 -0.66 20.44
N HIS A 145 2.33 0.18 21.46
CA HIS A 145 1.44 -0.11 22.58
C HIS A 145 -0.06 0.07 22.25
N LEU A 146 -0.41 0.51 21.05
CA LEU A 146 -1.79 0.58 20.54
C LEU A 146 -2.00 -0.50 19.45
N PRO A 147 -1.91 -1.81 19.79
CA PRO A 147 -1.94 -2.87 18.79
C PRO A 147 -3.30 -3.04 18.10
N ASP A 148 -4.37 -2.53 18.70
CA ASP A 148 -5.74 -2.67 18.21
C ASP A 148 -6.13 -1.64 17.14
N VAL A 149 -5.26 -0.66 16.87
CA VAL A 149 -5.43 0.29 15.76
C VAL A 149 -5.04 -0.42 14.46
N HIS A 150 -5.96 -0.44 13.51
CA HIS A 150 -5.77 -1.14 12.23
C HIS A 150 -6.05 -0.28 11.00
N MET A 151 -6.71 0.88 11.18
CA MET A 151 -6.96 1.81 10.09
C MET A 151 -6.89 3.25 10.56
N LEU A 152 -6.18 4.09 9.81
CA LEU A 152 -6.12 5.54 10.03
C LEU A 152 -6.85 6.23 8.89
N LEU A 153 -7.92 6.94 9.21
CA LEU A 153 -8.76 7.69 8.27
C LEU A 153 -8.76 9.17 8.61
N THR A 154 -9.29 9.99 7.71
CA THR A 154 -9.53 11.41 7.97
C THR A 154 -11.01 11.74 7.85
N LYS A 155 -11.38 12.90 8.41
CA LYS A 155 -12.71 13.50 8.24
C LYS A 155 -12.59 14.93 7.79
N ASP A 156 -13.58 15.37 7.02
CA ASP A 156 -13.81 16.75 6.59
C ASP A 156 -15.25 17.19 6.92
N TRP A 157 -15.71 18.26 6.29
CA TRP A 157 -17.07 18.78 6.44
C TRP A 157 -18.18 17.89 5.83
N ASN A 158 -17.83 16.97 4.94
CA ASN A 158 -18.69 15.98 4.31
C ASN A 158 -18.64 14.60 4.99
N GLY A 159 -17.77 14.41 6.00
CA GLY A 159 -17.66 13.18 6.77
C GLY A 159 -16.33 12.47 6.56
N MET A 160 -16.35 11.14 6.60
CA MET A 160 -15.14 10.32 6.42
C MET A 160 -14.66 10.40 4.96
N ASN A 161 -13.35 10.57 4.76
CA ASN A 161 -12.72 10.59 3.44
C ASN A 161 -11.71 9.44 3.34
N ASN A 162 -11.84 8.59 2.32
CA ASN A 162 -10.96 7.43 2.11
C ASN A 162 -10.04 7.55 0.88
N GLY A 163 -9.79 8.78 0.41
CA GLY A 163 -8.88 9.02 -0.71
C GLY A 163 -7.41 8.81 -0.34
N VAL A 164 -7.05 9.03 0.92
CA VAL A 164 -5.76 8.61 1.47
C VAL A 164 -5.97 8.05 2.88
N PHE A 165 -5.46 6.85 3.13
CA PHE A 165 -5.58 6.21 4.44
C PHE A 165 -4.50 5.16 4.66
N PHE A 166 -4.21 4.89 5.94
CA PHE A 166 -3.35 3.78 6.33
C PHE A 166 -4.20 2.59 6.74
N ILE A 167 -3.79 1.39 6.34
CA ILE A 167 -4.40 0.13 6.76
C ILE A 167 -3.32 -0.88 7.13
N ARG A 168 -3.48 -1.52 8.28
CA ARG A 168 -2.48 -2.43 8.83
C ARG A 168 -2.45 -3.74 8.05
N VAL A 169 -1.27 -4.35 7.89
CA VAL A 169 -1.14 -5.73 7.41
C VAL A 169 -1.60 -6.68 8.52
N HIS A 170 -2.90 -6.98 8.51
CA HIS A 170 -3.57 -7.73 9.57
C HIS A 170 -4.82 -8.46 9.04
N LYS A 171 -5.23 -9.55 9.69
CA LYS A 171 -6.44 -10.31 9.35
C LYS A 171 -7.69 -9.43 9.34
N TRP A 172 -7.80 -8.53 10.32
CA TRP A 172 -8.90 -7.55 10.42
C TRP A 172 -9.08 -6.75 9.12
N SER A 173 -7.97 -6.32 8.50
CA SER A 173 -7.99 -5.52 7.29
C SER A 173 -8.52 -6.33 6.10
N VAL A 174 -8.17 -7.61 6.02
CA VAL A 174 -8.70 -8.53 5.00
C VAL A 174 -10.21 -8.72 5.20
N GLU A 175 -10.66 -8.92 6.44
CA GLU A 175 -12.08 -9.08 6.77
C GLU A 175 -12.89 -7.82 6.42
N LEU A 176 -12.39 -6.63 6.78
CA LEU A 176 -13.03 -5.35 6.46
C LEU A 176 -13.15 -5.14 4.96
N LEU A 177 -12.04 -5.24 4.21
CA LEU A 177 -12.06 -4.98 2.76
C LEU A 177 -12.87 -6.03 2.00
N THR A 178 -12.92 -7.27 2.47
CA THR A 178 -13.80 -8.31 1.92
C THR A 178 -15.27 -7.95 2.15
N ALA A 179 -15.64 -7.54 3.37
CA ALA A 179 -16.99 -7.12 3.69
C ALA A 179 -17.41 -5.88 2.87
N ALA A 180 -16.53 -4.89 2.76
CA ALA A 180 -16.79 -3.67 1.99
C ALA A 180 -16.99 -3.97 0.50
N THR A 181 -16.14 -4.81 -0.10
CA THR A 181 -16.26 -5.20 -1.51
C THR A 181 -17.55 -5.99 -1.78
N ALA A 182 -18.00 -6.82 -0.83
CA ALA A 182 -19.23 -7.59 -0.97
C ALA A 182 -20.50 -6.76 -0.68
N TYR A 183 -20.38 -5.63 0.01
CA TYR A 183 -21.49 -4.82 0.49
C TYR A 183 -22.57 -4.51 -0.58
N PRO A 184 -22.24 -3.97 -1.77
CA PRO A 184 -23.26 -3.66 -2.78
C PRO A 184 -23.98 -4.90 -3.33
N VAL A 185 -23.34 -6.08 -3.27
CA VAL A 185 -23.95 -7.34 -3.74
C VAL A 185 -24.93 -7.89 -2.72
N VAL A 186 -24.60 -7.79 -1.43
CA VAL A 186 -25.45 -8.32 -0.35
C VAL A 186 -26.52 -7.33 0.10
N ASN A 187 -26.35 -6.03 -0.18
CA ASN A 187 -27.29 -4.95 0.12
C ASN A 187 -27.67 -4.16 -1.15
N PRO A 188 -28.32 -4.79 -2.16
CA PRO A 188 -28.57 -4.16 -3.45
C PRO A 188 -29.54 -2.96 -3.40
N ASP A 189 -30.34 -2.88 -2.33
CA ASP A 189 -31.34 -1.82 -2.15
C ASP A 189 -30.79 -0.59 -1.39
N VAL A 190 -29.53 -0.64 -0.93
CA VAL A 190 -28.89 0.46 -0.21
C VAL A 190 -28.19 1.38 -1.21
N GLU A 191 -28.59 2.64 -1.23
CA GLU A 191 -27.94 3.66 -2.05
C GLU A 191 -26.57 4.05 -1.46
N LEU A 192 -25.52 3.99 -2.30
CA LEU A 192 -24.16 4.35 -1.92
C LEU A 192 -23.72 5.58 -2.71
N TYR A 193 -23.91 6.76 -2.13
CA TYR A 193 -23.60 8.04 -2.79
C TYR A 193 -22.13 8.17 -3.23
N TRP A 194 -21.20 7.73 -2.36
CA TRP A 194 -19.79 7.51 -2.70
C TRP A 194 -19.49 6.02 -2.52
N PRO A 195 -19.51 5.19 -3.57
CA PRO A 195 -19.75 3.75 -3.42
C PRO A 195 -18.91 3.02 -2.37
N ASP A 196 -17.58 3.15 -2.44
CA ASP A 196 -16.65 2.48 -1.55
C ASP A 196 -16.61 3.14 -0.16
N GLN A 197 -16.59 4.48 -0.12
CA GLN A 197 -16.60 5.27 1.12
C GLN A 197 -17.89 5.07 1.94
N SER A 198 -19.05 5.12 1.30
CA SER A 198 -20.36 4.88 1.91
C SER A 198 -20.43 3.46 2.49
N ALA A 199 -19.96 2.44 1.74
CA ALA A 199 -19.95 1.07 2.23
C ALA A 199 -19.08 0.90 3.49
N LEU A 200 -17.88 1.50 3.51
CA LEU A 200 -17.04 1.50 4.71
C LEU A 200 -17.70 2.22 5.88
N ASN A 201 -18.30 3.39 5.64
CA ASN A 201 -18.93 4.16 6.70
C ASN A 201 -20.07 3.36 7.36
N ILE A 202 -20.91 2.72 6.57
CA ILE A 202 -22.01 1.89 7.08
C ILE A 202 -21.46 0.70 7.88
N LEU A 203 -20.42 0.03 7.37
CA LEU A 203 -19.77 -1.07 8.10
C LEU A 203 -19.21 -0.63 9.47
N PHE A 204 -18.68 0.59 9.57
CA PHE A 204 -18.22 1.13 10.85
C PHE A 204 -19.39 1.52 11.77
N GLU A 205 -20.50 2.01 11.24
CA GLU A 205 -21.68 2.37 12.03
C GLU A 205 -22.41 1.13 12.58
N GLU A 206 -22.49 0.05 11.78
CA GLU A 206 -23.28 -1.13 12.11
C GLU A 206 -22.48 -2.23 12.81
N ASN A 207 -21.15 -2.21 12.73
CA ASN A 207 -20.30 -3.30 13.23
C ASN A 207 -19.19 -2.81 14.17
N SER A 208 -19.39 -3.02 15.48
CA SER A 208 -18.45 -2.65 16.53
C SER A 208 -17.10 -3.36 16.45
N TYR A 209 -17.02 -4.53 15.79
CA TYR A 209 -15.75 -5.22 15.53
C TYR A 209 -14.85 -4.41 14.60
N PHE A 210 -15.42 -3.78 13.57
CA PHE A 210 -14.68 -2.89 12.68
C PHE A 210 -14.47 -1.52 13.33
N ALA A 211 -15.52 -0.91 13.87
CA ALA A 211 -15.48 0.46 14.39
C ALA A 211 -14.35 0.71 15.41
N LYS A 212 -14.13 -0.22 16.35
CA LYS A 212 -13.18 -0.05 17.46
C LYS A 212 -11.70 0.04 17.05
N SER A 213 -11.37 -0.38 15.83
CA SER A 213 -9.99 -0.44 15.33
C SER A 213 -9.66 0.70 14.35
N VAL A 214 -10.57 1.65 14.17
CA VAL A 214 -10.42 2.82 13.30
C VAL A 214 -10.09 4.05 14.15
N VAL A 215 -9.08 4.81 13.74
CA VAL A 215 -8.74 6.11 14.33
C VAL A 215 -8.86 7.19 13.25
N TYR A 216 -9.54 8.28 13.58
CA TYR A 216 -9.61 9.45 12.72
C TYR A 216 -8.52 10.46 13.08
N CYS A 217 -7.58 10.66 12.17
CA CYS A 217 -6.46 11.58 12.29
C CYS A 217 -6.82 12.97 11.73
N PRO A 218 -6.07 14.03 12.12
CA PRO A 218 -6.18 15.32 11.47
C PRO A 218 -5.99 15.20 9.95
N LEU A 219 -6.91 15.80 9.18
CA LEU A 219 -6.94 15.65 7.73
C LEU A 219 -5.63 16.06 7.04
N ARG A 220 -4.98 17.11 7.55
CA ARG A 220 -3.72 17.63 6.99
C ARG A 220 -2.54 16.68 7.05
N TRP A 221 -2.56 15.67 7.93
CA TRP A 221 -1.43 14.74 8.08
C TRP A 221 -1.11 14.02 6.78
N PHE A 222 -2.14 13.57 6.07
CA PHE A 222 -1.95 12.76 4.87
C PHE A 222 -3.09 12.87 3.87
N ASN A 223 -4.06 13.78 4.04
CA ASN A 223 -5.20 13.92 3.14
C ASN A 223 -5.60 15.40 2.98
N ALA A 224 -4.63 16.30 3.01
CA ALA A 224 -4.85 17.75 2.98
C ALA A 224 -5.52 18.21 1.68
N TYR A 225 -6.37 19.23 1.78
CA TYR A 225 -7.00 19.85 0.62
C TYR A 225 -6.14 20.90 -0.05
N MET A 226 -6.48 21.19 -1.29
CA MET A 226 -5.75 22.18 -2.07
C MET A 226 -5.83 23.58 -1.46
N ARG A 227 -4.73 24.29 -1.63
CA ARG A 227 -4.61 25.75 -1.52
C ARG A 227 -5.31 26.43 -2.69
N SER A 228 -5.05 27.70 -2.95
CA SER A 228 -5.52 28.35 -4.18
C SER A 228 -5.03 27.59 -5.44
N PRO A 229 -5.62 27.82 -6.63
CA PRO A 229 -5.21 27.11 -7.84
C PRO A 229 -3.72 27.22 -8.20
N ASP A 230 -3.02 28.26 -7.75
CA ASP A 230 -1.58 28.42 -7.94
C ASP A 230 -0.71 27.58 -6.96
N GLY A 231 -1.33 26.92 -5.99
CA GLY A 231 -0.65 26.15 -4.95
C GLY A 231 0.06 26.97 -3.86
N MET A 232 -0.07 28.30 -3.87
CA MET A 232 0.72 29.18 -3.00
C MET A 232 -0.12 29.91 -1.95
N ALA A 233 -1.16 30.64 -2.36
CA ALA A 233 -2.04 31.34 -1.41
C ALA A 233 -3.04 30.38 -0.74
N LEU A 234 -3.70 30.81 0.34
CA LEU A 234 -4.79 30.01 0.90
C LEU A 234 -6.01 30.10 -0.03
N ASN A 235 -6.70 28.98 -0.20
CA ASN A 235 -8.00 28.95 -0.87
C ASN A 235 -9.04 29.63 0.02
N PRO A 236 -9.74 30.68 -0.43
CA PRO A 236 -10.81 31.31 0.36
C PRO A 236 -12.04 30.41 0.52
N ASP A 237 -12.21 29.39 -0.33
CA ASP A 237 -13.41 28.56 -0.39
C ASP A 237 -13.37 27.36 0.58
N SER A 238 -12.24 27.14 1.28
CA SER A 238 -12.11 26.05 2.25
C SER A 238 -11.38 26.49 3.53
N PRO A 239 -11.64 25.85 4.68
CA PRO A 239 -10.97 26.22 5.93
C PRO A 239 -9.44 26.05 5.87
N PRO A 240 -8.64 27.04 6.32
CA PRO A 240 -7.18 26.99 6.24
C PRO A 240 -6.53 25.79 6.93
N HIS A 241 -7.16 25.27 7.98
CA HIS A 241 -6.66 24.13 8.76
C HIS A 241 -6.90 22.77 8.07
N LEU A 242 -7.59 22.75 6.93
CA LEU A 242 -7.78 21.56 6.10
C LEU A 242 -6.92 21.61 4.83
N GLN A 243 -6.34 22.76 4.52
CA GLN A 243 -5.52 22.93 3.32
C GLN A 243 -4.07 22.47 3.55
N VAL A 244 -3.38 22.09 2.48
CA VAL A 244 -1.96 21.72 2.51
C VAL A 244 -1.10 22.96 2.82
N HIS A 245 -0.11 22.80 3.69
CA HIS A 245 0.89 23.82 4.01
C HIS A 245 2.29 23.30 3.67
N PRO A 246 3.29 24.18 3.47
CA PRO A 246 4.67 23.74 3.32
C PRO A 246 5.10 22.83 4.49
N GLY A 247 5.72 21.69 4.17
CA GLY A 247 6.05 20.64 5.14
C GLY A 247 5.03 19.51 5.29
N ASP A 248 3.78 19.69 4.86
CA ASP A 248 2.77 18.63 4.87
C ASP A 248 3.10 17.54 3.83
N LEU A 249 2.65 16.30 4.10
CA LEU A 249 3.00 15.15 3.27
C LEU A 249 2.54 15.31 1.82
N LEU A 250 1.25 15.61 1.63
CA LEU A 250 0.61 15.60 0.31
C LEU A 250 -0.63 16.48 0.27
N VAL A 251 -1.12 16.70 -0.93
CA VAL A 251 -2.42 17.33 -1.24
C VAL A 251 -3.30 16.37 -2.04
N HIS A 252 -4.60 16.40 -1.77
CA HIS A 252 -5.64 15.60 -2.41
C HIS A 252 -6.68 16.52 -3.08
N PHE A 253 -7.11 16.15 -4.29
CA PHE A 253 -7.98 16.94 -5.15
C PHE A 253 -9.33 16.25 -5.44
N PRO A 254 -10.08 15.82 -4.40
CA PRO A 254 -11.27 15.01 -4.59
C PRO A 254 -12.33 15.75 -5.41
N GLY A 255 -12.99 15.02 -6.30
CA GLY A 255 -14.07 15.57 -7.13
C GLY A 255 -13.59 16.43 -8.30
N THR A 256 -12.29 16.50 -8.57
CA THR A 256 -11.77 17.17 -9.78
C THR A 256 -12.22 16.40 -11.02
N GLY A 257 -13.03 17.05 -11.87
CA GLY A 257 -13.47 16.46 -13.14
C GLY A 257 -12.29 16.17 -14.07
N GLN A 258 -12.40 15.10 -14.88
CA GLN A 258 -11.32 14.62 -15.73
C GLN A 258 -10.73 15.69 -16.65
N ASP A 259 -11.58 16.57 -17.20
CA ASP A 259 -11.17 17.66 -18.10
C ASP A 259 -10.42 18.81 -17.40
N HIS A 260 -10.50 18.87 -16.06
CA HIS A 260 -9.87 19.91 -15.24
C HIS A 260 -8.63 19.41 -14.49
N LEU A 261 -8.35 18.10 -14.49
CA LEU A 261 -7.23 17.51 -13.74
C LEU A 261 -5.90 18.22 -14.01
N GLY A 262 -5.56 18.47 -15.27
CA GLY A 262 -4.29 19.13 -15.63
C GLY A 262 -4.19 20.56 -15.09
N GLN A 263 -5.30 21.30 -15.10
CA GLN A 263 -5.36 22.66 -14.57
C GLN A 263 -5.25 22.68 -13.04
N THR A 264 -5.89 21.71 -12.36
CA THR A 264 -5.94 21.65 -10.90
C THR A 264 -4.65 21.09 -10.30
N LEU A 265 -4.13 19.98 -10.82
CA LEU A 265 -2.95 19.30 -10.26
C LEU A 265 -1.64 19.91 -10.77
N GLY A 266 -1.61 20.43 -12.00
CA GLY A 266 -0.39 20.90 -12.67
C GLY A 266 0.46 21.87 -11.84
N PRO A 267 -0.12 22.94 -11.25
CA PRO A 267 0.63 23.86 -10.41
C PRO A 267 1.27 23.20 -9.18
N TYR A 268 0.61 22.23 -8.55
CA TYR A 268 1.13 21.50 -7.39
C TYR A 268 2.20 20.49 -7.77
N ILE A 269 2.04 19.83 -8.92
CA ILE A 269 3.07 18.95 -9.50
C ILE A 269 4.34 19.77 -9.75
N ALA A 270 4.22 20.96 -10.37
CA ALA A 270 5.36 21.84 -10.61
C ALA A 270 6.06 22.25 -9.29
N ILE A 271 5.30 22.60 -8.25
CA ILE A 271 5.86 22.90 -6.92
C ILE A 271 6.61 21.69 -6.34
N ALA A 272 6.04 20.48 -6.45
CA ALA A 272 6.66 19.26 -5.95
C ALA A 272 7.96 18.91 -6.71
N GLU A 273 7.98 19.09 -8.03
CA GLU A 273 9.14 18.82 -8.89
C GLU A 273 10.31 19.80 -8.66
N GLU A 274 10.02 21.01 -8.15
CA GLU A 274 11.07 21.98 -7.79
C GLU A 274 11.87 21.56 -6.54
N HIS A 275 11.36 20.64 -5.72
CA HIS A 275 12.00 20.16 -4.48
C HIS A 275 12.52 21.29 -3.58
N ARG A 276 11.73 22.37 -3.45
CA ARG A 276 12.10 23.53 -2.63
C ARG A 276 12.15 23.14 -1.16
N ALA A 277 13.22 23.56 -0.47
CA ALA A 277 13.44 23.28 0.94
C ALA A 277 12.29 23.75 1.87
N GLU A 278 11.54 24.78 1.45
CA GLU A 278 10.36 25.25 2.19
C GLU A 278 9.20 24.24 2.17
N TRP A 279 9.04 23.48 1.08
CA TRP A 279 7.98 22.47 0.90
C TRP A 279 8.41 21.08 1.37
N GLU A 280 9.72 20.80 1.28
CA GLU A 280 10.31 19.54 1.70
C GLU A 280 11.26 19.67 2.92
N PRO A 281 10.88 20.37 4.00
CA PRO A 281 11.70 20.38 5.20
C PRO A 281 11.84 18.96 5.76
N PRO A 282 13.00 18.62 6.36
CA PRO A 282 13.15 17.36 7.06
C PRO A 282 12.16 17.28 8.24
N LEU A 283 11.79 16.07 8.66
CA LEU A 283 10.77 15.83 9.70
C LEU A 283 11.03 16.65 10.97
N GLU A 284 12.28 16.76 11.39
CA GLU A 284 12.71 17.48 12.61
C GLU A 284 12.48 18.99 12.52
N SER A 285 12.32 19.54 11.32
CA SER A 285 11.98 20.95 11.08
C SER A 285 10.47 21.17 10.92
N THR A 286 9.66 20.13 11.10
CA THR A 286 8.19 20.20 11.13
C THR A 286 7.68 20.07 12.56
N ASN A 287 6.38 20.32 12.76
CA ASN A 287 5.73 20.14 14.07
C ASN A 287 5.19 18.71 14.26
N TYR A 288 5.34 17.82 13.28
CA TYR A 288 4.66 16.52 13.28
C TYR A 288 5.12 15.60 14.41
N ILE A 289 6.38 15.65 14.84
CA ILE A 289 6.86 14.81 15.96
C ILE A 289 6.04 15.10 17.22
N GLU A 290 5.95 16.37 17.63
CA GLU A 290 5.23 16.77 18.83
C GLU A 290 3.72 16.57 18.67
N GLU A 291 3.19 16.88 17.48
CA GLU A 291 1.76 16.76 17.18
C GLU A 291 1.29 15.31 17.23
N THR A 292 2.01 14.38 16.58
CA THR A 292 1.62 12.97 16.53
C THR A 292 1.83 12.30 17.88
N GLU A 293 2.90 12.61 18.61
CA GLU A 293 3.08 12.14 19.98
C GLU A 293 1.94 12.59 20.90
N SER A 294 1.56 13.87 20.85
CA SER A 294 0.47 14.42 21.66
C SER A 294 -0.87 13.80 21.29
N PHE A 295 -1.11 13.59 20.00
CA PHE A 295 -2.31 12.91 19.50
C PHE A 295 -2.39 11.47 20.03
N TRP A 296 -1.34 10.67 19.85
CA TRP A 296 -1.34 9.26 20.24
C TRP A 296 -1.41 9.06 21.76
N LYS A 297 -0.81 9.96 22.55
CA LYS A 297 -0.96 9.95 24.02
C LYS A 297 -2.42 10.10 24.46
N LYS A 298 -3.25 10.84 23.73
CA LYS A 298 -4.69 11.02 24.02
C LYS A 298 -5.53 9.82 23.59
N GLN A 299 -5.05 9.02 22.64
CA GLN A 299 -5.73 7.79 22.18
C GLN A 299 -5.44 6.58 23.07
N ALA A 300 -4.40 6.65 23.90
CA ALA A 300 -4.10 5.59 24.85
C ALA A 300 -5.22 5.51 25.91
N PRO A 301 -5.71 4.29 26.24
CA PRO A 301 -6.67 4.14 27.32
C PRO A 301 -6.05 4.68 28.61
N VAL A 302 -6.81 5.52 29.33
CA VAL A 302 -6.41 5.96 30.67
C VAL A 302 -6.31 4.71 31.53
N VAL A 303 -5.09 4.33 31.91
CA VAL A 303 -4.86 3.27 32.89
C VAL A 303 -5.40 3.79 34.21
N SER A 304 -6.61 3.36 34.57
CA SER A 304 -7.24 3.58 35.87
C SER A 304 -6.61 2.72 36.95
#